data_AF-A0ABC9XI96-F1
#
_entry.id   AF-A0ABC9XI96-F1
#
_cell.length_a   1.000
_cell.length_b   1.000
_cell.length_c   1.000
_cell.angle_alpha   90.00
_cell.angle_beta   90.00
_cell.angle_gamma   90.00
#
_symmetry.space_group_name_H-M   'P 1'
#
loop_
_entity.id
_entity.type
_entity.pdbx_description
1 polymer ?
#
loop_
_entity_poly.entity_id
_entity_poly.type
_entity_poly.pdbx_seq_one_letter_code
_entity_poly.pdbx_strand_id
1 'polypeptide(L)'
;MGLLNFTRDPVPEAVSGDMHNLNQLSAQQFSALTEILFRFLIEPKEVERFLTQLSDFATMNKISLGPLKNIVKSILLVPNGALKRNLSSEQVRADFIALGLSEEKASYFAEQWKVNSPTLTRLAVGHTLMINQLIDMEWKFGVTAGSSELEKVGSIFLQLKLVIKKGSQMENVYIELTLPQFYSFLHEMERVKTSLESFS
;
A
#
# COMPACT_ATOMS: atom_id res chain seq x y z
N MET A 1 -14.51 -7.29 -21.03
CA MET A 1 -13.38 -7.37 -20.05
C MET A 1 -13.95 -7.82 -18.73
N GLY A 2 -13.36 -8.83 -18.09
CA GLY A 2 -13.74 -9.21 -16.74
C GLY A 2 -13.41 -8.10 -15.74
N LEU A 3 -14.08 -8.08 -14.59
CA LEU A 3 -13.71 -7.19 -13.49
C LEU A 3 -12.29 -7.52 -13.03
N LEU A 4 -11.45 -6.49 -12.92
CA LEU A 4 -10.10 -6.61 -12.40
C LEU A 4 -10.12 -6.57 -10.87
N ASN A 5 -9.34 -7.43 -10.23
CA ASN A 5 -9.24 -7.52 -8.79
C ASN A 5 -8.41 -6.37 -8.20
N PHE A 6 -7.49 -5.77 -8.95
CA PHE A 6 -6.63 -4.68 -8.46
C PHE A 6 -7.28 -3.30 -8.53
N THR A 7 -8.31 -3.11 -9.36
CA THR A 7 -8.99 -1.81 -9.55
C THR A 7 -10.47 -1.96 -9.82
N ARG A 8 -11.27 -0.98 -9.38
CA ARG A 8 -12.68 -0.82 -9.79
C ARG A 8 -12.84 0.19 -10.92
N ASP A 9 -11.80 0.99 -11.15
CA ASP A 9 -11.75 2.03 -12.18
C ASP A 9 -11.36 1.42 -13.53
N PRO A 10 -11.82 2.03 -14.64
CA PRO A 10 -11.39 1.62 -15.98
C PRO A 10 -9.87 1.77 -16.13
N VAL A 11 -9.25 0.75 -16.71
CA VAL A 11 -7.82 0.75 -17.02
C VAL A 11 -7.58 1.40 -18.39
N PRO A 12 -6.52 2.20 -18.57
CA PRO A 12 -6.20 2.78 -19.87
C PRO A 12 -6.06 1.71 -20.96
N GLU A 13 -6.59 1.96 -22.16
CA GLU A 13 -6.58 0.99 -23.27
C GLU A 13 -5.16 0.54 -23.67
N ALA A 14 -4.17 1.44 -23.51
CA ALA A 14 -2.77 1.16 -23.78
C ALA A 14 -2.20 -0.01 -22.96
N VAL A 15 -2.76 -0.28 -21.77
CA VAL A 15 -2.27 -1.32 -20.87
C VAL A 15 -2.37 -2.70 -21.52
N SER A 16 -3.47 -2.99 -22.22
CA SER A 16 -3.61 -4.30 -22.87
C SER A 16 -2.62 -4.47 -24.04
N GLY A 17 -2.40 -3.40 -24.81
CA GLY A 17 -1.36 -3.37 -25.84
C GLY A 17 0.04 -3.59 -25.27
N ASP A 18 0.34 -2.98 -24.12
CA ASP A 18 1.61 -3.17 -23.42
C ASP A 18 1.78 -4.61 -22.89
N MET A 19 0.72 -5.25 -22.38
CA MET A 19 0.77 -6.66 -21.99
C MET A 19 1.02 -7.59 -23.18
N HIS A 20 0.43 -7.27 -24.34
CA HIS A 20 0.72 -8.01 -25.56
C HIS A 20 2.17 -7.85 -26.01
N ASN A 21 2.74 -6.63 -25.90
CA ASN A 21 4.16 -6.39 -26.17
C ASN A 21 5.07 -7.16 -25.21
N LEU A 22 4.68 -7.29 -23.92
CA LEU A 22 5.41 -8.12 -22.96
C LEU A 22 5.45 -9.59 -23.35
N ASN A 23 4.44 -10.08 -24.06
CA ASN A 23 4.44 -11.46 -24.55
C ASN A 23 5.57 -11.72 -25.56
N GLN A 24 6.12 -10.70 -26.21
CA GLN A 24 7.25 -10.82 -27.14
C GLN A 24 8.61 -11.01 -26.45
N LEU A 25 8.73 -10.69 -25.16
CA LEU A 25 9.96 -10.95 -24.41
C LEU A 25 10.19 -12.46 -24.24
N SER A 26 11.43 -12.93 -24.25
CA SER A 26 11.72 -14.30 -23.85
C SER A 26 11.39 -14.51 -22.36
N ALA A 27 11.30 -15.77 -21.92
CA ALA A 27 11.12 -16.08 -20.51
C ALA A 27 12.24 -15.48 -19.63
N GLN A 28 13.51 -15.52 -20.09
CA GLN A 28 14.64 -14.92 -19.37
C GLN A 28 14.58 -13.39 -19.33
N GLN A 29 14.14 -12.75 -20.42
CA GLN A 29 13.97 -11.29 -20.45
C GLN A 29 12.86 -10.85 -19.51
N PHE A 30 11.74 -11.58 -19.51
CA PHE A 30 10.62 -11.30 -18.63
C PHE A 30 10.99 -11.51 -17.15
N SER A 31 11.71 -12.58 -16.82
CA SER A 31 12.18 -12.81 -15.44
C SER A 31 13.12 -11.70 -14.97
N ALA A 32 14.10 -11.31 -15.80
CA ALA A 32 15.02 -10.23 -15.46
C ALA A 32 14.30 -8.88 -15.29
N LEU A 33 13.32 -8.56 -16.15
CA LEU A 33 12.51 -7.36 -15.99
C LEU A 33 11.69 -7.41 -14.69
N THR A 34 11.09 -8.56 -14.39
CA THR A 34 10.30 -8.77 -13.17
C THR A 34 11.16 -8.57 -11.92
N GLU A 35 12.41 -9.07 -11.91
CA GLU A 35 13.35 -8.85 -10.80
C GLU A 35 13.67 -7.35 -10.61
N ILE A 36 13.92 -6.61 -11.70
CA ILE A 36 14.13 -5.16 -11.65
C ILE A 36 12.92 -4.46 -11.04
N LEU A 37 11.69 -4.87 -11.43
CA LEU A 37 10.45 -4.29 -10.91
C LEU A 37 10.25 -4.58 -9.41
N PHE A 38 10.45 -5.82 -8.97
CA PHE A 38 10.29 -6.17 -7.55
C PHE A 38 11.35 -5.49 -6.68
N ARG A 39 12.60 -5.39 -7.15
CA ARG A 39 13.63 -4.61 -6.45
C ARG A 39 13.21 -3.15 -6.29
N PHE A 40 12.66 -2.54 -7.33
CA PHE A 40 12.13 -1.17 -7.23
C PHE A 40 10.93 -1.05 -6.28
N LEU A 41 10.02 -2.02 -6.27
CA LEU A 41 8.89 -2.04 -5.34
C LEU A 41 9.35 -2.17 -3.88
N ILE A 42 10.45 -2.87 -3.61
CA ILE A 42 11.06 -3.01 -2.28
C ILE A 42 11.85 -1.76 -1.89
N GLU A 43 12.57 -1.16 -2.84
CA GLU A 43 13.42 0.03 -2.64
C GLU A 43 12.93 1.24 -3.45
N PRO A 44 11.71 1.76 -3.21
CA PRO A 44 11.10 2.78 -4.08
C PRO A 44 11.82 4.14 -4.07
N LYS A 45 12.76 4.36 -3.14
CA LYS A 45 13.58 5.58 -3.06
C LYS A 45 14.74 5.59 -4.05
N GLU A 46 15.16 4.42 -4.53
CA GLU A 46 16.31 4.23 -5.43
C GLU A 46 15.93 4.43 -6.92
N VAL A 47 15.26 5.54 -7.23
CA VAL A 47 14.71 5.81 -8.57
C VAL A 47 15.81 5.91 -9.63
N GLU A 48 16.94 6.55 -9.31
CA GLU A 48 18.06 6.66 -10.25
C GLU A 48 18.64 5.30 -10.61
N ARG A 49 18.87 4.43 -9.61
CA ARG A 49 19.32 3.07 -9.80
C ARG A 49 18.34 2.26 -10.66
N PHE A 50 17.04 2.39 -10.40
CA PHE A 50 16.01 1.75 -11.20
C PHE A 50 16.04 2.19 -12.67
N LEU A 51 16.15 3.50 -12.92
CA LEU A 51 16.22 4.04 -14.28
C LEU A 51 17.48 3.59 -15.02
N THR A 52 18.63 3.51 -14.34
CA THR A 52 19.87 2.97 -14.91
C THR A 52 19.69 1.51 -15.29
N GLN A 53 19.19 0.68 -14.37
CA GLN A 53 18.95 -0.75 -14.65
C GLN A 53 17.95 -0.98 -15.78
N LEU A 54 16.93 -0.13 -15.88
CA LEU A 54 15.98 -0.20 -16.99
C LEU A 54 16.61 0.21 -18.32
N SER A 55 17.51 1.21 -18.31
CA SER A 55 18.29 1.62 -19.49
C SER A 55 19.24 0.52 -19.97
N ASP A 56 19.93 -0.13 -19.03
CA ASP A 56 20.82 -1.26 -19.31
C ASP A 56 20.03 -2.44 -19.90
N PHE A 57 18.90 -2.77 -19.28
CA PHE A 57 17.98 -3.79 -19.80
C PHE A 57 17.52 -3.46 -21.23
N ALA A 58 17.13 -2.21 -21.51
CA ALA A 58 16.70 -1.79 -22.83
C ALA A 58 17.82 -1.98 -23.87
N THR A 59 19.04 -1.57 -23.51
CA THR A 59 20.22 -1.65 -24.37
C THR A 59 20.60 -3.11 -24.66
N MET A 60 20.66 -3.96 -23.63
CA MET A 60 21.01 -5.38 -23.78
C MET A 60 20.00 -6.14 -24.65
N ASN A 61 18.72 -5.78 -24.56
CA ASN A 61 17.64 -6.46 -25.27
C ASN A 61 17.24 -5.77 -26.58
N LYS A 62 17.94 -4.70 -26.99
CA LYS A 62 17.65 -3.90 -28.19
C LYS A 62 16.22 -3.35 -28.23
N ILE A 63 15.70 -2.99 -27.06
CA ILE A 63 14.37 -2.40 -26.88
C ILE A 63 14.56 -0.89 -26.71
N SER A 64 13.70 -0.08 -27.33
CA SER A 64 13.70 1.36 -27.07
C SER A 64 13.25 1.65 -25.64
N LEU A 65 14.00 2.50 -24.93
CA LEU A 65 13.73 2.85 -23.53
C LEU A 65 12.37 3.53 -23.34
N GLY A 66 11.90 4.31 -24.31
CA GLY A 66 10.61 5.00 -24.25
C GLY A 66 9.42 4.03 -24.11
N PRO A 67 9.21 3.14 -25.10
CA PRO A 67 8.21 2.07 -25.01
C PRO A 67 8.37 1.19 -23.77
N LEU A 68 9.61 0.84 -23.39
CA LEU A 68 9.86 0.04 -22.20
C LEU A 68 9.37 0.75 -20.92
N LYS A 69 9.58 2.05 -20.78
CA LYS A 69 9.05 2.84 -19.64
C LYS A 69 7.52 2.82 -19.60
N ASN A 70 6.84 2.83 -20.74
CA ASN A 70 5.37 2.74 -20.79
C ASN A 70 4.90 1.36 -20.34
N ILE A 71 5.52 0.30 -20.87
CA ILE A 71 5.27 -1.08 -20.46
C ILE A 71 5.46 -1.24 -18.94
N VAL A 72 6.56 -0.72 -18.39
CA VAL A 72 6.83 -0.74 -16.94
C VAL A 72 5.73 -0.05 -16.15
N LYS A 73 5.27 1.13 -16.58
CA LYS A 73 4.15 1.83 -15.91
C LYS A 73 2.88 0.97 -15.92
N SER A 74 2.58 0.34 -17.05
CA SER A 74 1.42 -0.53 -17.22
C SER A 74 1.50 -1.77 -16.32
N ILE A 75 2.68 -2.40 -16.20
CA ILE A 75 2.88 -3.53 -15.27
C ILE A 75 2.67 -3.10 -13.83
N LEU A 76 3.25 -1.97 -13.43
CA LEU A 76 3.23 -1.50 -12.04
C LEU A 76 1.82 -1.15 -11.53
N LEU A 77 0.81 -1.00 -12.39
CA LEU A 77 -0.58 -0.80 -11.97
C LEU A 77 -1.10 -1.97 -11.12
N VAL A 78 -0.81 -3.20 -11.53
CA VAL A 78 -1.30 -4.42 -10.87
C VAL A 78 -0.72 -4.59 -9.46
N PRO A 79 0.61 -4.65 -9.22
CA PRO A 79 1.15 -4.79 -7.88
C PRO A 79 0.78 -3.61 -6.97
N ASN A 80 0.66 -2.39 -7.50
CA ASN A 80 0.22 -1.24 -6.70
C ASN A 80 -1.24 -1.36 -6.25
N GLY A 81 -2.15 -1.78 -7.13
CA GLY A 81 -3.54 -2.06 -6.75
C GLY A 81 -3.67 -3.29 -5.87
N ALA A 82 -2.84 -4.31 -6.12
CA ALA A 82 -2.81 -5.55 -5.37
C ALA A 82 -2.36 -5.33 -3.92
N LEU A 83 -1.38 -4.46 -3.67
CA LEU A 83 -0.97 -4.05 -2.33
C LEU A 83 -2.12 -3.36 -1.59
N LYS A 84 -2.77 -2.38 -2.24
CA LYS A 84 -3.85 -1.58 -1.64
C LYS A 84 -5.07 -2.44 -1.28
N ARG A 85 -5.33 -3.48 -2.05
CA ARG A 85 -6.52 -4.34 -1.90
C ARG A 85 -6.20 -5.71 -1.29
N ASN A 86 -4.95 -5.92 -0.85
CA ASN A 86 -4.46 -7.16 -0.24
C ASN A 86 -4.78 -8.40 -1.09
N LEU A 87 -4.40 -8.39 -2.37
CA LEU A 87 -4.71 -9.49 -3.29
C LEU A 87 -3.78 -10.69 -3.14
N SER A 88 -4.34 -11.88 -3.35
CA SER A 88 -3.57 -13.14 -3.43
C SER A 88 -2.80 -13.27 -4.74
N SER A 89 -1.85 -14.22 -4.79
CA SER A 89 -1.13 -14.58 -6.02
C SER A 89 -2.07 -14.96 -7.16
N GLU A 90 -3.13 -15.70 -6.87
CA GLU A 90 -4.11 -16.18 -7.85
C GLU A 90 -4.92 -15.02 -8.44
N GLN A 91 -5.26 -14.02 -7.61
CA GLN A 91 -5.97 -12.82 -8.06
C GLN A 91 -5.07 -11.94 -8.93
N VAL A 92 -3.80 -11.76 -8.54
CA VAL A 92 -2.80 -11.05 -9.36
C VAL A 92 -2.61 -11.74 -10.70
N ARG A 93 -2.51 -13.08 -10.69
CA ARG A 93 -2.42 -13.90 -11.90
C ARG A 93 -3.61 -13.68 -12.83
N ALA A 94 -4.83 -13.78 -12.28
CA ALA A 94 -6.08 -13.58 -13.02
C ALA A 94 -6.15 -12.19 -13.66
N ASP A 95 -5.71 -11.15 -12.94
CA ASP A 95 -5.68 -9.78 -13.46
C ASP A 95 -4.71 -9.63 -14.63
N PHE A 96 -3.50 -10.18 -14.54
CA PHE A 96 -2.55 -10.14 -15.66
C PHE A 96 -3.06 -10.89 -16.90
N ILE A 97 -3.70 -12.05 -16.71
CA ILE A 97 -4.33 -12.79 -17.82
C ILE A 97 -5.47 -11.96 -18.44
N ALA A 98 -6.32 -11.34 -17.61
CA ALA A 98 -7.42 -10.50 -18.07
C ALA A 98 -6.94 -9.26 -18.82
N LEU A 99 -5.73 -8.76 -18.54
CA LEU A 99 -5.09 -7.67 -19.27
C LEU A 99 -4.38 -8.12 -20.56
N GLY A 100 -4.23 -9.42 -20.80
CA GLY A 100 -3.66 -9.99 -22.03
C GLY A 100 -2.23 -10.51 -21.91
N LEU A 101 -1.69 -10.65 -20.70
CA LEU A 101 -0.41 -11.32 -20.48
C LEU A 101 -0.59 -12.85 -20.62
N SER A 102 0.42 -13.54 -21.15
CA SER A 102 0.37 -15.00 -21.31
C SER A 102 0.27 -15.71 -19.94
N GLU A 103 -0.39 -16.86 -19.92
CA GLU A 103 -0.58 -17.68 -18.71
C GLU A 103 0.74 -18.00 -17.99
N GLU A 104 1.78 -18.32 -18.76
CA GLU A 104 3.12 -18.64 -18.26
C GLU A 104 3.73 -17.45 -17.51
N LYS A 105 3.72 -16.26 -18.13
CA LYS A 105 4.30 -15.03 -17.56
C LYS A 105 3.48 -14.50 -16.40
N ALA A 106 2.16 -14.58 -16.49
CA ALA A 106 1.26 -14.25 -15.39
C ALA A 106 1.49 -15.16 -14.18
N SER A 107 1.67 -16.46 -14.41
CA SER A 107 1.97 -17.43 -13.35
C SER A 107 3.35 -17.16 -12.73
N TYR A 108 4.36 -16.88 -13.54
CA TYR A 108 5.68 -16.50 -13.04
C TYR A 108 5.63 -15.25 -12.17
N PHE A 109 4.95 -14.18 -12.63
CA PHE A 109 4.81 -12.95 -11.85
C PHE A 109 4.04 -13.20 -10.54
N ALA A 110 3.01 -14.03 -10.57
CA ALA A 110 2.23 -14.40 -9.39
C ALA A 110 3.07 -15.15 -8.33
N GLU A 111 3.99 -16.02 -8.75
CA GLU A 111 4.93 -16.65 -7.82
C GLU A 111 5.91 -15.63 -7.22
N GLN A 112 6.42 -14.70 -8.01
CA GLN A 112 7.24 -13.60 -7.47
C GLN A 112 6.44 -12.73 -6.51
N TRP A 113 5.17 -12.46 -6.81
CA TRP A 113 4.26 -11.76 -5.90
C TRP A 113 4.09 -12.50 -4.58
N LYS A 114 3.83 -13.81 -4.61
CA LYS A 114 3.65 -14.64 -3.41
C LYS A 114 4.85 -14.57 -2.47
N VAL A 115 6.07 -14.58 -3.02
CA VAL A 115 7.31 -14.49 -2.25
C VAL A 115 7.54 -13.08 -1.67
N ASN A 116 7.25 -12.04 -2.45
CA ASN A 116 7.59 -10.67 -2.08
C ASN A 116 6.47 -9.91 -1.35
N SER A 117 5.21 -10.34 -1.47
CA SER A 117 4.06 -9.62 -0.90
C SER A 117 4.14 -9.41 0.62
N PRO A 118 4.65 -10.34 1.46
CA PRO A 118 4.77 -10.07 2.90
C PRO A 118 5.73 -8.91 3.20
N THR A 119 6.86 -8.86 2.50
CA THR A 119 7.83 -7.77 2.61
C THR A 119 7.25 -6.46 2.10
N LEU A 120 6.60 -6.47 0.93
CA LEU A 120 5.99 -5.27 0.36
C LEU A 120 4.84 -4.73 1.22
N THR A 121 4.01 -5.60 1.81
CA THR A 121 2.96 -5.20 2.75
C THR A 121 3.56 -4.58 4.00
N ARG A 122 4.61 -5.17 4.59
CA ARG A 122 5.33 -4.58 5.73
C ARG A 122 5.90 -3.20 5.39
N LEU A 123 6.49 -3.04 4.21
CA LEU A 123 7.02 -1.76 3.73
C LEU A 123 5.90 -0.73 3.47
N ALA A 124 4.79 -1.15 2.87
CA ALA A 124 3.64 -0.30 2.61
C ALA A 124 2.95 0.14 3.91
N VAL A 125 2.86 -0.74 4.91
CA VAL A 125 2.42 -0.39 6.27
C VAL A 125 3.41 0.59 6.90
N GLY A 126 4.72 0.35 6.81
CA GLY A 126 5.74 1.29 7.28
C GLY A 126 5.58 2.69 6.63
N HIS A 127 5.37 2.75 5.32
CA HIS A 127 5.22 3.99 4.56
C HIS A 127 3.85 4.67 4.77
N THR A 128 2.78 3.91 4.97
CA THR A 128 1.43 4.46 5.23
C THR A 128 1.30 4.91 6.68
N LEU A 129 1.86 4.16 7.64
CA LEU A 129 1.98 4.60 9.04
C LEU A 129 2.87 5.84 9.15
N MET A 130 3.80 6.07 8.23
CA MET A 130 4.57 7.32 8.13
C MET A 130 3.75 8.53 7.68
N ILE A 131 2.56 8.33 7.11
CA ILE A 131 1.62 9.38 6.75
C ILE A 131 0.60 9.45 7.88
N ASN A 132 0.79 10.41 8.80
CA ASN A 132 0.01 10.59 10.04
C ASN A 132 0.49 9.73 11.22
N GLN A 133 1.80 9.70 11.48
CA GLN A 133 2.34 9.04 12.68
C GLN A 133 1.79 9.71 13.93
N LEU A 134 1.19 8.96 14.84
CA LEU A 134 0.97 9.43 16.21
C LEU A 134 2.33 9.48 16.92
N ILE A 135 2.87 10.69 17.10
CA ILE A 135 4.18 10.93 17.72
C ILE A 135 4.05 11.06 19.24
N ASP A 136 2.96 11.67 19.70
CA ASP A 136 2.73 11.91 21.11
C ASP A 136 1.23 11.92 21.41
N MET A 137 0.88 11.63 22.66
CA MET A 137 -0.47 11.67 23.17
C MET A 137 -0.48 12.28 24.57
N GLU A 138 -1.08 13.44 24.69
CA GLU A 138 -1.38 14.05 25.98
C GLU A 138 -2.84 13.78 26.33
N TRP A 139 -3.13 13.59 27.62
CA TRP A 139 -4.49 13.41 28.10
C TRP A 139 -4.77 14.30 29.31
N LYS A 140 -6.02 14.74 29.44
CA LYS A 140 -6.54 15.46 30.59
C LYS A 140 -7.85 14.83 31.03
N PHE A 141 -7.93 14.50 32.31
CA PHE A 141 -9.14 13.97 32.92
C PHE A 141 -9.90 15.11 33.59
N GLY A 142 -11.11 15.37 33.11
CA GLY A 142 -11.98 16.43 33.60
C GLY A 142 -13.12 15.87 34.44
N VAL A 143 -13.32 16.45 35.62
CA VAL A 143 -14.51 16.22 36.44
C VAL A 143 -15.22 17.56 36.59
N THR A 144 -16.45 17.65 36.11
CA THR A 144 -17.25 18.86 36.31
C THR A 144 -17.94 18.77 37.67
N ALA A 145 -17.49 19.56 38.65
CA ALA A 145 -18.19 19.73 39.91
C ALA A 145 -19.13 20.94 39.79
N GLY A 146 -20.45 20.74 39.81
CA GLY A 146 -21.42 21.84 39.73
C GLY A 146 -22.03 22.17 41.09
N SER A 147 -22.20 23.46 41.37
CA SER A 147 -22.92 24.00 42.54
C SER A 147 -24.35 24.48 42.21
N SER A 148 -24.75 24.55 40.93
CA SER A 148 -26.07 25.11 40.57
C SER A 148 -26.69 24.66 39.23
N GLU A 149 -26.04 23.80 38.44
CA GLU A 149 -26.59 23.28 37.18
C GLU A 149 -26.96 21.80 37.33
N LEU A 150 -28.25 21.55 37.55
CA LEU A 150 -28.81 20.27 37.99
C LEU A 150 -28.52 19.07 37.04
N GLU A 151 -28.16 19.31 35.77
CA GLU A 151 -27.95 18.26 34.76
C GLU A 151 -26.47 17.96 34.42
N LYS A 152 -25.50 18.73 34.92
CA LYS A 152 -24.06 18.55 34.59
C LYS A 152 -23.13 18.32 35.78
N VAL A 153 -23.70 18.15 36.99
CA VAL A 153 -22.90 17.81 38.16
C VAL A 153 -22.36 16.38 38.02
N GLY A 154 -21.03 16.23 38.02
CA GLY A 154 -20.36 14.93 38.01
C GLY A 154 -20.10 14.33 36.63
N SER A 155 -20.28 15.09 35.53
CA SER A 155 -19.92 14.57 34.21
C SER A 155 -18.39 14.43 34.09
N ILE A 156 -17.95 13.18 33.92
CA ILE A 156 -16.56 12.78 33.69
C ILE A 156 -16.29 12.78 32.19
N PHE A 157 -15.23 13.47 31.77
CA PHE A 157 -14.76 13.45 30.39
C PHE A 157 -13.24 13.33 30.33
N LEU A 158 -12.75 12.77 29.23
CA LEU A 158 -11.33 12.66 28.91
C LEU A 158 -11.05 13.48 27.67
N GLN A 159 -10.14 14.45 27.77
CA GLN A 159 -9.66 15.20 26.63
C GLN A 159 -8.30 14.63 26.20
N LEU A 160 -8.24 14.09 25.00
CA LEU A 160 -7.02 13.61 24.35
C LEU A 160 -6.51 14.67 23.37
N LYS A 161 -5.20 14.88 23.36
CA LYS A 161 -4.49 15.61 22.33
C LYS A 161 -3.51 14.63 21.68
N LEU A 162 -3.78 14.31 20.43
CA LEU A 162 -2.94 13.48 19.59
C LEU A 162 -2.03 14.39 18.78
N VAL A 163 -0.72 14.17 18.86
CA VAL A 163 0.25 14.87 18.03
C VAL A 163 0.59 13.99 16.84
N ILE A 164 0.12 14.39 15.66
CA ILE A 164 0.18 13.60 14.43
C ILE A 164 1.20 14.23 13.48
N LYS A 165 2.18 13.46 13.02
CA LYS A 165 3.11 13.87 11.97
C LYS A 165 2.55 13.54 10.59
N LYS A 166 2.10 14.56 9.87
CA LYS A 166 1.67 14.47 8.47
C LYS A 166 2.84 14.87 7.56
N GLY A 167 3.69 13.90 7.21
CA GLY A 167 4.89 14.17 6.41
C GLY A 167 5.93 15.00 7.18
N SER A 168 6.14 16.27 6.79
CA SER A 168 7.04 17.21 7.49
C SER A 168 6.34 18.09 8.53
N GLN A 169 5.00 18.10 8.57
CA GLN A 169 4.22 18.93 9.48
C GLN A 169 3.71 18.14 10.69
N MET A 170 3.62 18.81 11.83
CA MET A 170 3.03 18.28 13.05
C MET A 170 1.67 18.94 13.26
N GLU A 171 0.65 18.13 13.52
CA GLU A 171 -0.73 18.56 13.71
C GLU A 171 -1.25 18.04 15.05
N ASN A 172 -1.89 18.92 15.82
CA ASN A 172 -2.53 18.55 17.08
C ASN A 172 -4.02 18.29 16.85
N VAL A 173 -4.46 17.06 17.08
CA VAL A 173 -5.87 16.68 17.02
C VAL A 173 -6.40 16.54 18.44
N TYR A 174 -7.46 17.27 18.76
CA TYR A 174 -8.10 17.25 20.07
C TYR A 174 -9.40 16.44 20.01
N ILE A 175 -9.56 15.52 20.95
CA ILE A 175 -10.72 14.64 21.05
C ILE A 175 -11.23 14.71 22.49
N GLU A 176 -12.54 14.86 22.66
CA GLU A 176 -13.19 14.72 23.96
C GLU A 176 -14.01 13.44 23.96
N LEU A 177 -13.79 12.59 24.96
CA LEU A 177 -14.45 11.31 25.11
C LEU A 177 -15.20 11.28 26.45
N THR A 178 -16.42 10.78 26.42
CA THR A 178 -17.10 10.29 27.63
C THR A 178 -16.40 9.02 28.14
N LEU A 179 -16.62 8.68 29.41
CA LEU A 179 -16.02 7.49 30.01
C LEU A 179 -16.35 6.18 29.26
N PRO A 180 -17.60 5.93 28.80
CA PRO A 180 -17.90 4.76 27.97
C PRO A 180 -17.14 4.76 26.63
N GLN A 181 -17.07 5.91 25.95
CA GLN A 181 -16.34 6.04 24.69
C GLN A 181 -14.84 5.77 24.85
N PHE A 182 -14.25 6.16 25.99
CA PHE A 182 -12.86 5.85 26.31
C PHE A 182 -12.62 4.34 26.45
N TYR A 183 -13.49 3.60 27.16
CA TYR A 183 -13.36 2.15 27.27
C TYR A 183 -13.54 1.44 25.93
N SER A 184 -14.48 1.90 25.09
CA SER A 184 -14.61 1.40 23.71
C SER A 184 -13.35 1.66 22.90
N PHE A 185 -12.78 2.86 23.00
CA PHE A 185 -11.54 3.22 22.31
C PHE A 185 -10.36 2.35 22.75
N LEU A 186 -10.18 2.12 24.06
CA LEU A 186 -9.13 1.26 24.60
C LEU A 186 -9.26 -0.18 24.09
N HIS A 187 -10.46 -0.74 24.12
CA HIS A 187 -10.72 -2.08 23.62
C HIS A 187 -10.37 -2.24 22.14
N GLU A 188 -10.71 -1.24 21.32
CA GLU A 188 -10.37 -1.23 19.89
C GLU A 188 -8.86 -1.16 19.66
N MET A 189 -8.13 -0.35 20.45
CA MET A 189 -6.66 -0.31 20.39
C MET A 189 -6.01 -1.65 20.75
N GLU A 190 -6.52 -2.33 21.78
CA GLU A 190 -6.04 -3.67 22.17
C GLU A 190 -6.26 -4.69 21.05
N ARG A 191 -7.44 -4.67 20.41
CA ARG A 191 -7.76 -5.55 19.28
C ARG A 191 -6.86 -5.32 18.07
N VAL A 192 -6.55 -4.05 17.78
CA VAL A 192 -5.61 -3.67 16.72
C VAL A 192 -4.19 -4.16 17.05
N LYS A 193 -3.75 -4.01 18.31
CA LYS A 193 -2.45 -4.51 18.77
C LYS A 193 -2.29 -6.01 18.53
N THR A 194 -3.26 -6.82 18.97
CA THR A 194 -3.23 -8.28 18.77
C THR A 194 -3.20 -8.65 17.28
N SER A 195 -3.93 -7.90 16.44
CA SER A 195 -3.91 -8.11 15.00
C SER A 195 -2.53 -7.82 14.40
N LEU A 196 -1.87 -6.73 14.82
CA LEU A 196 -0.52 -6.38 14.37
C LEU A 196 0.54 -7.39 14.80
N GLU A 197 0.44 -7.91 16.02
CA GLU A 197 1.33 -8.96 16.53
C GLU A 197 1.22 -10.25 15.71
N SER A 198 0.03 -10.57 15.18
CA SER A 198 -0.16 -11.76 14.33
C SER A 198 0.52 -11.70 12.95
N PHE A 199 0.97 -10.51 12.53
CA PHE A 199 1.74 -10.32 11.29
C PHE A 199 3.26 -10.37 11.50
N SER A 200 3.74 -10.58 12.73
CA SER A 200 5.16 -10.73 13.09
C SER A 200 5.55 -12.21 13.19
#